data_AF-X1BYG6-F1
#
_entry.id   AF-X1BYG6-F1
#
_cell.length_a   1.000
_cell.length_b   1.000
_cell.length_c   1.000
_cell.angle_alpha   90.00
_cell.angle_beta   90.00
_cell.angle_gamma   90.00
#
_symmetry.space_group_name_H-M   'P 1'
#
loop_
_entity.id
_entity.type
_entity.pdbx_description
1 polymer ?
#
loop_
_entity_poly.entity_id
_entity_poly.type
_entity_poly.pdbx_seq_one_letter_code
_entity_poly.pdbx_strand_id
1 'polypeptide(L)'
;FDFDLKIYRGAGAFVCGEETALMRSIEGKRGMPRPRPPFPANAGLREKPTVLNNVETLVNISQIILKGSDWFSNIGTDASKGTKVFALTGDVNNVGLVEVPIGT
;
A
#
# COMPACT_ATOMS: atom_id res chain seq x y z
N PHE A 1 -6.24 24.19 -1.76
CA PHE A 1 -5.60 22.89 -1.52
C PHE A 1 -4.74 22.64 -2.73
N ASP A 2 -3.43 22.54 -2.52
CA ASP A 2 -2.46 22.39 -3.59
C ASP A 2 -1.84 21.00 -3.47
N PHE A 3 -1.97 20.18 -4.51
CA PHE A 3 -1.51 18.80 -4.50
C PHE A 3 -1.05 18.37 -5.88
N ASP A 4 0.23 18.00 -5.98
CA ASP A 4 0.86 17.51 -7.20
C ASP A 4 1.05 15.99 -7.12
N LEU A 5 0.67 15.29 -8.18
CA LEU A 5 0.89 13.85 -8.33
C LEU A 5 1.92 13.58 -9.43
N LYS A 6 2.91 12.75 -9.10
CA LYS A 6 3.95 12.31 -10.05
C LYS A 6 4.08 10.79 -10.01
N ILE A 7 4.14 10.17 -11.18
CA ILE A 7 4.34 8.72 -11.32
C ILE A 7 5.84 8.46 -11.49
N TYR A 8 6.39 7.60 -10.66
CA TYR A 8 7.76 7.09 -10.79
C TYR A 8 7.73 5.64 -11.23
N ARG A 9 8.42 5.33 -12.34
CA ARG A 9 8.52 3.97 -12.86
C ARG A 9 9.74 3.27 -12.25
N GLY A 10 9.51 2.14 -11.57
CA GLY A 10 10.58 1.29 -11.04
C GLY A 10 11.34 0.52 -12.13
N ALA A 11 12.46 -0.10 -11.74
CA ALA A 11 13.36 -0.83 -12.65
C ALA A 11 13.25 -2.36 -12.55
N GLY A 12 12.12 -2.89 -12.07
CA GLY A 12 11.88 -4.34 -12.01
C GLY A 12 12.54 -5.09 -10.83
N ALA A 13 13.03 -4.38 -9.80
CA ALA A 13 13.62 -5.00 -8.63
C ALA A 13 12.57 -5.29 -7.54
N PHE A 14 12.38 -6.57 -7.20
CA PHE A 14 11.43 -7.00 -6.15
C PHE A 14 11.69 -6.33 -4.79
N VAL A 15 12.96 -6.16 -4.41
CA VAL A 15 13.35 -5.51 -3.15
C VAL A 15 12.87 -4.05 -3.06
N CYS A 16 12.66 -3.36 -4.19
CA CYS A 16 12.11 -2.01 -4.18
C CYS A 16 10.63 -1.95 -3.78
N GLY A 17 9.97 -3.10 -3.55
CA GLY A 17 8.67 -3.14 -2.89
C GLY A 17 8.74 -2.89 -1.38
N GLU A 18 9.92 -2.99 -0.77
CA GLU A 18 10.14 -2.64 0.64
C GLU A 18 10.15 -1.11 0.82
N GLU A 19 9.56 -0.64 1.92
CA GLU A 19 9.30 0.78 2.21
C GLU A 19 10.52 1.69 2.01
N THR A 20 11.65 1.37 2.66
CA THR A 20 12.85 2.22 2.62
C THR A 20 13.63 2.06 1.31
N ALA A 21 13.65 0.85 0.74
CA ALA A 21 14.23 0.56 -0.56
C ALA A 21 13.50 1.30 -1.70
N LEU A 22 12.17 1.40 -1.63
CA LEU A 22 11.36 2.15 -2.59
C LEU A 22 11.77 3.62 -2.63
N MET A 23 11.88 4.25 -1.46
CA MET A 23 12.27 5.67 -1.35
C MET A 23 13.66 5.92 -1.92
N ARG A 24 14.62 5.02 -1.62
CA ARG A 24 15.97 5.07 -2.21
C ARG A 24 15.95 4.96 -3.74
N SER A 25 15.09 4.08 -4.27
CA SER A 25 14.92 3.92 -5.71
C SER A 25 14.34 5.20 -6.36
N ILE A 26 13.38 5.87 -5.71
CA ILE A 26 12.82 7.15 -6.18
C ILE A 26 13.88 8.27 -6.15
N GLU A 27 14.80 8.22 -5.19
CA GLU A 27 15.94 9.15 -5.09
C GLU A 27 17.06 8.87 -6.12
N GLY A 28 16.88 7.89 -7.01
CA GLY A 28 17.91 7.49 -7.99
C GLY A 28 19.08 6.71 -7.38
N LYS A 29 18.92 6.24 -6.14
CA LYS A 29 19.93 5.44 -5.45
C LYS A 29 19.60 3.96 -5.60
N ARG A 30 20.57 3.09 -5.31
CA ARG A 30 20.32 1.64 -5.24
C ARG A 30 19.22 1.36 -4.21
N GLY A 31 18.20 0.59 -4.61
CA GLY A 31 17.05 0.19 -3.80
C GLY A 31 17.44 -0.84 -2.73
N MET A 32 18.27 -0.43 -1.78
CA MET A 32 18.64 -1.22 -0.62
C MET A 32 17.86 -0.71 0.59
N PRO A 33 17.24 -1.62 1.38
CA PRO A 33 16.60 -1.25 2.62
C PRO A 33 17.58 -0.54 3.57
N ARG A 34 17.07 0.38 4.38
CA ARG A 34 17.82 1.02 5.46
C ARG A 34 17.31 0.53 6.82
N PRO A 35 18.22 0.27 7.78
CA PRO A 35 17.81 0.03 9.16
C PRO A 35 17.04 1.24 9.70
N ARG A 36 15.99 0.95 10.48
CA ARG A 36 15.29 1.96 11.29
C ARG A 36 15.96 1.99 12.67
N PRO A 37 16.05 3.15 13.35
CA PRO A 37 15.57 4.49 12.99
C PRO A 37 16.49 5.27 11.99
N PRO A 38 15.99 6.36 11.35
CA PRO A 38 14.65 6.95 11.51
C PRO A 38 13.55 6.18 10.76
N PHE A 39 12.32 6.27 11.26
CA PHE A 39 11.13 5.78 10.55
C PHE A 39 10.74 6.77 9.43
N PRO A 40 10.22 6.29 8.29
CA PRO A 40 9.89 7.17 7.16
C PRO A 40 8.84 8.23 7.44
N ALA A 41 7.91 7.94 8.37
CA ALA A 41 6.94 8.92 8.86
C ALA A 41 7.62 10.17 9.48
N ASN A 42 8.83 10.02 10.02
CA ASN A 42 9.63 11.12 10.56
C ASN A 42 10.59 11.68 9.50
N ALA A 43 11.32 10.80 8.81
CA ALA A 43 12.28 11.16 7.77
C ALA A 43 12.39 10.04 6.72
N GLY A 44 11.61 10.16 5.65
CA GLY A 44 11.53 9.21 4.54
C GLY A 44 12.11 9.78 3.26
N LEU A 45 11.27 9.96 2.24
CA LEU A 45 11.68 10.41 0.91
C LEU A 45 12.31 11.80 0.99
N ARG A 46 13.56 11.93 0.52
CA ARG A 46 14.36 13.16 0.57
C ARG A 46 14.41 13.77 1.97
N GLU A 47 14.49 12.91 2.99
CA GLU A 47 14.56 13.27 4.40
C GLU A 47 13.35 14.08 4.90
N LYS A 48 12.20 13.96 4.22
CA LYS A 48 10.93 14.57 4.65
C LYS A 48 9.99 13.53 5.26
N PRO A 49 9.13 13.93 6.21
CA PRO A 49 8.03 13.09 6.69
C PRO A 49 7.25 12.50 5.52
N THR A 50 7.23 11.17 5.42
CA THR A 50 6.63 10.47 4.27
C THR A 50 5.76 9.33 4.77
N VAL A 51 4.48 9.36 4.42
CA VAL A 51 3.57 8.26 4.64
C VAL A 51 3.59 7.35 3.42
N LEU A 52 4.01 6.09 3.61
CA LEU A 52 3.97 5.06 2.58
C LEU A 52 2.81 4.11 2.83
N ASN A 53 1.99 3.91 1.81
CA ASN A 53 0.89 2.96 1.84
C ASN A 53 0.85 2.17 0.54
N ASN A 54 0.34 0.94 0.62
CA ASN A 54 -0.01 0.18 -0.58
C ASN A 54 -1.17 0.87 -1.31
N VAL A 55 -1.26 0.63 -2.62
CA VAL A 55 -2.33 1.14 -3.48
C VAL A 55 -3.71 0.77 -2.94
N GLU A 56 -3.92 -0.48 -2.53
CA GLU A 56 -5.21 -0.96 -2.00
C GLU A 56 -5.65 -0.18 -0.76
N THR A 57 -4.70 0.09 0.15
CA THR A 57 -4.96 0.90 1.34
C THR A 57 -5.43 2.31 0.97
N LEU A 58 -4.77 2.97 0.02
CA LEU A 58 -5.13 4.33 -0.41
C LEU A 58 -6.48 4.39 -1.14
N VAL A 59 -6.79 3.38 -1.96
CA VAL A 59 -8.07 3.31 -2.69
C VAL A 59 -9.25 3.18 -1.72
N ASN A 60 -9.10 2.39 -0.65
CA ASN A 60 -10.13 2.24 0.38
C ASN A 60 -10.47 3.54 1.11
N ILE A 61 -9.52 4.47 1.26
CA ILE A 61 -9.75 5.76 1.94
C ILE A 61 -10.89 6.54 1.27
N SER A 62 -10.96 6.54 -0.06
CA SER A 62 -12.02 7.26 -0.78
C SER A 62 -13.42 6.78 -0.41
N GLN A 63 -13.61 5.46 -0.32
CA GLN A 63 -14.90 4.86 0.05
C GLN A 63 -15.21 5.08 1.53
N ILE A 64 -14.20 4.97 2.40
CA ILE A 64 -14.35 5.24 3.84
C ILE A 64 -14.77 6.69 4.09
N ILE A 65 -14.20 7.66 3.39
CA ILE A 65 -14.59 9.08 3.52
C ILE A 65 -16.05 9.29 3.07
N LEU A 66 -16.46 8.67 1.97
CA LEU A 66 -17.81 8.85 1.41
C LEU A 66 -18.90 8.15 2.20
N LYS A 67 -18.60 6.99 2.80
CA LYS A 67 -19.60 6.11 3.46
C LYS A 67 -19.48 6.06 4.99
N GLY A 68 -18.41 6.63 5.54
CA GLY A 68 -18.09 6.59 6.96
C GLY A 68 -17.26 5.37 7.36
N SER A 69 -16.55 5.49 8.49
CA SER A 69 -15.74 4.40 9.07
C SER A 69 -16.58 3.20 9.47
N ASP A 70 -17.79 3.43 9.99
CA ASP A 70 -18.69 2.38 10.49
C ASP A 70 -19.13 1.46 9.36
N TRP A 71 -19.35 2.00 8.16
CA TRP A 71 -19.65 1.19 6.98
C TRP A 71 -18.53 0.20 6.68
N PHE A 72 -17.28 0.65 6.70
CA PHE A 72 -16.12 -0.19 6.39
C PHE A 72 -15.80 -1.18 7.53
N SER A 73 -15.95 -0.75 8.79
CA SER A 73 -15.64 -1.57 9.98
C SER A 73 -16.71 -2.64 10.28
N ASN A 74 -17.90 -2.50 9.72
CA ASN A 74 -18.95 -3.53 9.76
C ASN A 74 -18.71 -4.70 8.77
N ILE A 75 -17.68 -4.62 7.92
CA ILE A 75 -17.30 -5.69 6.99
C ILE A 75 -16.09 -6.44 7.57
N GLY A 76 -16.06 -7.77 7.40
CA GLY A 76 -14.96 -8.62 7.89
C GLY A 76 -15.20 -9.16 9.30
N THR A 77 -14.12 -9.46 10.01
CA THR A 77 -14.15 -10.02 11.38
C THR A 77 -13.97 -8.92 12.43
N ASP A 78 -14.01 -9.25 13.72
CA ASP A 78 -13.72 -8.28 14.79
C ASP A 78 -12.27 -7.78 14.75
N ALA A 79 -11.32 -8.68 14.48
CA ALA A 79 -9.90 -8.35 14.45
C ALA A 79 -9.43 -7.78 13.10
N SER A 80 -10.17 -7.98 12.00
CA SER A 80 -9.77 -7.54 10.67
C SER A 80 -10.95 -7.02 9.87
N LYS A 81 -10.98 -5.70 9.69
CA LYS A 81 -12.07 -4.95 9.08
C LYS A 81 -11.88 -4.75 7.57
N GLY A 82 -12.99 -4.61 6.86
CA GLY A 82 -13.04 -4.30 5.44
C GLY A 82 -12.89 -5.52 4.53
N THR A 83 -12.55 -5.22 3.29
CA THR A 83 -12.35 -6.19 2.22
C THR A 83 -10.88 -6.33 1.85
N LYS A 84 -10.55 -7.41 1.16
CA LYS A 84 -9.23 -7.65 0.58
C LYS A 84 -9.37 -8.21 -0.83
N VAL A 85 -8.56 -7.70 -1.75
CA VAL A 85 -8.44 -8.22 -3.11
C VAL A 85 -7.41 -9.36 -3.11
N PHE A 86 -7.87 -10.56 -3.48
CA PHE A 86 -7.04 -11.74 -3.66
C PHE A 86 -6.79 -11.98 -5.13
N ALA A 87 -5.55 -12.33 -5.46
CA ALA A 87 -5.18 -12.84 -6.77
C ALA A 87 -5.22 -14.37 -6.74
N LEU A 88 -6.26 -14.95 -7.34
CA LEU A 88 -6.36 -16.39 -7.58
C LEU A 88 -5.54 -16.73 -8.82
N THR A 89 -4.44 -17.45 -8.60
CA THR A 89 -3.48 -17.85 -9.66
C THR A 89 -2.99 -19.27 -9.40
N GLY A 90 -2.38 -19.91 -10.39
CA GLY A 90 -1.89 -21.29 -10.28
C GLY A 90 -2.85 -22.33 -10.87
N ASP A 91 -2.83 -23.54 -10.32
CA ASP A 91 -3.63 -24.67 -10.80
C ASP A 91 -5.05 -24.63 -10.23
N VAL A 92 -5.88 -23.77 -10.82
CA VAL A 92 -7.29 -23.57 -10.45
C VAL A 92 -8.15 -23.38 -11.70
N ASN A 93 -9.43 -23.78 -11.63
CA ASN A 93 -10.35 -23.66 -12.77
C ASN A 93 -10.64 -22.20 -13.17
N ASN A 94 -10.69 -21.28 -12.19
CA ASN A 94 -11.03 -19.87 -12.41
C ASN A 94 -9.92 -18.97 -11.87
N VAL A 95 -9.11 -18.41 -12.77
CA VAL A 95 -8.04 -17.45 -12.46
C VAL A 95 -8.59 -16.04 -12.50
N GLY A 96 -8.18 -15.17 -11.57
CA GLY A 96 -8.61 -13.78 -11.57
C GLY A 96 -8.35 -13.04 -10.26
N LEU A 97 -8.92 -11.84 -10.18
CA LEU A 97 -8.96 -11.05 -8.95
C LEU A 97 -10.35 -11.18 -8.31
N VAL A 98 -10.38 -11.44 -7.01
CA VAL A 98 -11.63 -11.53 -6.25
C VAL A 98 -11.49 -10.67 -4.99
N GLU A 99 -12.43 -9.77 -4.80
CA GLU A 99 -12.55 -8.99 -3.57
C GLU A 99 -13.54 -9.68 -2.62
N VAL A 100 -13.11 -9.95 -1.39
CA VAL A 100 -13.97 -10.57 -0.37
C VAL A 100 -13.78 -9.87 0.99
N PRO A 101 -14.77 -9.95 1.89
CA PRO A 101 -14.58 -9.58 3.30
C PRO A 101 -13.42 -10.35 3.93
N ILE A 102 -12.60 -9.68 4.76
CA ILE A 102 -11.50 -10.37 5.43
C ILE A 102 -12.07 -11.39 6.44
N GLY A 103 -11.57 -12.62 6.38
CA GLY A 103 -11.99 -13.73 7.26
C GLY A 103 -13.19 -14.52 6.75
N THR A 104 -13.48 -14.42 5.44
CA THR A 104 -14.44 -15.29 4.73
C THR A 104 -13.96 -16.74 4.71
#